data_AF-C0VI99-F1
#
_entry.id   AF-C0VI99-F1
#
_cell.length_a   1.000
_cell.length_b   1.000
_cell.length_c   1.000
_cell.angle_alpha   90.00
_cell.angle_beta   90.00
_cell.angle_gamma   90.00
#
_symmetry.space_group_name_H-M   'P 1'
#
loop_
_entity.id
_entity.type
_entity.pdbx_description
1 polymer ?
#
loop_
_entity_poly.entity_id
_entity_poly.type
_entity_poly.pdbx_seq_one_letter_code
_entity_poly.pdbx_strand_id
1 'polypeptide(L)'
;MTNQNLSNQQNQDSNVNIDPNDHWRSSYLTRPYYQEAQLDTPDLDYDRDFSKAYELGSRARSEHDRSTQFEDVEGGLKESWEELKAESRLKWEHAKQAIKDAWDRI
;
A
#
# COMPACT_ATOMS: atom_id res chain seq x y z
N MET A 1 -17.24 -55.70 2.21
CA MET A 1 -16.34 -55.34 3.31
C MET A 1 -16.33 -53.82 3.40
N THR A 2 -16.64 -53.31 4.58
CA THR A 2 -16.98 -51.93 4.89
C THR A 2 -15.75 -51.14 5.34
N ASN A 3 -15.83 -49.81 5.21
CA ASN A 3 -15.12 -48.74 5.95
C ASN A 3 -13.71 -48.32 5.45
N GLN A 4 -13.58 -47.12 4.84
CA GLN A 4 -13.46 -45.77 5.44
C GLN A 4 -12.01 -45.38 5.79
N ASN A 5 -11.47 -44.38 5.09
CA ASN A 5 -10.52 -43.44 5.69
C ASN A 5 -10.84 -42.02 5.17
N LEU A 6 -11.58 -41.28 6.01
CA LEU A 6 -11.63 -39.83 6.01
C LEU A 6 -10.31 -39.33 6.60
N SER A 7 -9.60 -38.46 5.90
CA SER A 7 -8.67 -37.51 6.51
C SER A 7 -8.73 -36.19 5.76
N ASN A 8 -9.40 -35.24 6.41
CA ASN A 8 -9.39 -33.79 6.21
C ASN A 8 -8.09 -33.21 5.65
N GLN A 9 -8.24 -32.30 4.70
CA GLN A 9 -7.61 -30.96 4.63
C GLN A 9 -8.34 -30.19 3.52
N GLN A 10 -9.60 -29.80 3.69
CA GLN A 10 -10.02 -28.56 4.34
C GLN A 10 -9.42 -27.30 3.66
N ASN A 11 -10.25 -26.68 2.83
CA ASN A 11 -10.34 -25.25 2.56
C ASN A 11 -9.00 -24.50 2.49
N GLN A 12 -8.43 -24.41 1.28
CA GLN A 12 -7.74 -23.18 0.89
C GLN A 12 -8.62 -22.59 -0.21
N ASP A 13 -9.74 -22.02 0.24
CA ASP A 13 -10.39 -20.91 -0.44
C ASP A 13 -9.30 -19.86 -0.61
N SER A 14 -8.55 -19.94 -1.72
CA SER A 14 -7.70 -18.86 -2.17
C SER A 14 -8.64 -17.75 -2.63
N ASN A 15 -9.38 -17.16 -1.68
CA ASN A 15 -9.61 -15.74 -1.66
C ASN A 15 -8.21 -15.15 -1.84
N VAL A 16 -7.81 -14.98 -3.10
CA VAL A 16 -6.72 -14.11 -3.47
C VAL A 16 -7.24 -12.76 -3.01
N ASN A 17 -7.01 -12.48 -1.74
CA ASN A 17 -7.07 -11.13 -1.23
C ASN A 17 -5.92 -10.50 -1.99
N ILE A 18 -6.23 -9.98 -3.19
CA ILE A 18 -5.31 -9.19 -3.99
C ILE A 18 -5.15 -7.95 -3.13
N ASP A 19 -4.31 -8.06 -2.13
CA ASP A 19 -3.91 -6.98 -1.30
C ASP A 19 -3.31 -5.98 -2.30
N PRO A 20 -3.89 -4.78 -2.47
CA PRO A 20 -3.43 -3.84 -3.49
C PRO A 20 -1.93 -3.52 -3.31
N ASN A 21 -1.42 -3.75 -2.11
CA ASN A 21 -0.04 -3.69 -1.66
C ASN A 21 0.89 -4.81 -2.16
N ASP A 22 0.42 -6.03 -2.42
CA ASP A 22 1.29 -7.14 -2.85
C ASP A 22 2.01 -6.85 -4.19
N HIS A 23 1.32 -6.13 -5.08
CA HIS A 23 1.91 -5.70 -6.35
C HIS A 23 3.01 -4.65 -6.18
N TRP A 24 2.87 -3.77 -5.20
CA TRP A 24 3.87 -2.77 -4.88
C TRP A 24 5.09 -3.41 -4.23
N ARG A 25 4.91 -4.50 -3.46
CA ARG A 25 5.98 -5.23 -2.77
C ARG A 25 7.12 -5.71 -3.68
N SER A 26 6.85 -6.01 -4.96
CA SER A 26 7.91 -6.38 -5.91
C SER A 26 8.47 -5.19 -6.70
N SER A 27 7.68 -4.14 -6.91
CA SER A 27 8.04 -3.02 -7.79
C SER A 27 8.57 -1.79 -7.05
N TYR A 28 8.26 -1.62 -5.77
CA TYR A 28 8.62 -0.42 -4.99
C TYR A 28 10.12 -0.22 -4.93
N LEU A 29 10.90 -1.31 -4.79
CA LEU A 29 12.36 -1.29 -4.74
C LEU A 29 13.01 -0.70 -6.01
N THR A 30 12.33 -0.84 -7.16
CA THR A 30 12.83 -0.35 -8.45
C THR A 30 12.46 1.09 -8.76
N ARG A 31 11.64 1.71 -7.90
CA ARG A 31 11.16 3.08 -8.14
C ARG A 31 12.16 4.09 -7.61
N PRO A 32 12.42 5.18 -8.36
CA PRO A 32 13.43 6.17 -7.98
C PRO A 32 13.11 6.82 -6.62
N TYR A 33 11.83 7.09 -6.35
CA TYR A 33 11.43 7.69 -5.07
C TYR A 33 11.72 6.79 -3.86
N TYR A 34 11.81 5.46 -4.04
CA TYR A 34 12.20 4.57 -2.95
C TYR A 34 13.69 4.71 -2.64
N GLN A 35 14.52 4.75 -3.67
CA GLN A 35 15.96 4.94 -3.51
C GLN A 35 16.25 6.31 -2.88
N GLU A 36 15.55 7.36 -3.32
CA GLU A 36 15.65 8.70 -2.72
C GLU A 36 15.19 8.70 -1.26
N ALA A 37 14.07 8.02 -0.96
CA ALA A 37 13.58 7.89 0.40
C ALA A 37 14.59 7.16 1.29
N GLN A 38 15.26 6.11 0.79
CA GLN A 38 16.30 5.39 1.52
C GLN A 38 17.55 6.24 1.78
N LEU A 39 17.88 7.16 0.87
CA LEU A 39 19.02 8.09 1.05
C LEU A 39 18.75 9.09 2.17
N ASP A 40 17.52 9.58 2.27
CA ASP A 40 17.13 10.56 3.28
C ASP A 40 16.80 9.89 4.62
N THR A 41 16.07 8.78 4.57
CA THR A 41 15.68 7.95 5.69
C THR A 41 16.20 6.53 5.49
N PRO A 42 17.36 6.19 6.07
CA PRO A 42 17.86 4.82 6.03
C PRO A 42 16.94 3.91 6.87
N ASP A 43 16.95 2.61 6.57
CA ASP A 43 16.15 1.59 7.25
C ASP A 43 14.63 1.67 6.97
N LEU A 44 14.22 2.25 5.84
CA LEU A 44 12.82 2.24 5.41
C LEU A 44 12.35 0.84 5.02
N ASP A 45 11.24 0.42 5.62
CA ASP A 45 10.62 -0.87 5.36
C ASP A 45 9.35 -0.71 4.54
N TYR A 46 9.10 -1.67 3.63
CA TYR A 46 7.83 -1.70 2.91
C TYR A 46 6.65 -1.75 3.87
N ASP A 47 6.66 -2.71 4.79
CA ASP A 47 5.54 -3.00 5.68
C ASP A 47 5.24 -1.86 6.66
N ARG A 48 6.29 -1.22 7.20
CA ARG A 48 6.17 -0.18 8.21
C ARG A 48 5.96 1.21 7.62
N ASP A 49 6.64 1.53 6.52
CA ASP A 49 6.72 2.89 6.00
C ASP A 49 5.94 3.08 4.70
N PHE A 50 6.05 2.16 3.74
CA PHE A 50 5.38 2.32 2.43
C PHE A 50 3.97 1.73 2.36
N SER A 51 3.69 0.66 3.11
CA SER A 51 2.41 -0.05 3.12
C SER A 51 1.27 0.91 3.41
N LYS A 52 1.46 1.76 4.42
CA LYS A 52 0.54 2.84 4.80
C LYS A 52 0.34 3.88 3.71
N ALA A 53 1.39 4.22 2.95
CA ALA A 53 1.30 5.23 1.90
C ALA A 53 0.46 4.70 0.73
N TYR A 54 0.71 3.47 0.29
CA TYR A 54 -0.09 2.84 -0.76
C TYR A 54 -1.54 2.59 -0.31
N GLU A 55 -1.73 2.16 0.95
CA GLU A 55 -3.06 2.01 1.54
C GLU A 55 -3.82 3.34 1.51
N LEU A 56 -3.20 4.43 1.99
CA LEU A 56 -3.80 5.76 1.98
C LEU A 56 -4.20 6.20 0.57
N GLY A 57 -3.35 5.97 -0.44
CA GLY A 57 -3.65 6.34 -1.83
C GLY A 57 -4.83 5.55 -2.40
N SER A 58 -4.85 4.23 -2.17
CA SER A 58 -5.94 3.37 -2.64
C SER A 58 -7.27 3.65 -1.93
N ARG A 59 -7.20 3.91 -0.63
CA ARG A 59 -8.34 4.28 0.21
C ARG A 59 -8.91 5.61 -0.24
N ALA A 60 -8.07 6.64 -0.34
CA ALA A 60 -8.52 7.96 -0.75
C ALA A 60 -9.09 7.94 -2.18
N ARG A 61 -8.53 7.13 -3.09
CA ARG A 61 -9.09 6.93 -4.42
C ARG A 61 -10.45 6.24 -4.39
N SER A 62 -10.70 5.38 -3.41
CA SER A 62 -11.99 4.71 -3.22
C SER A 62 -13.02 5.59 -2.50
N GLU A 63 -12.57 6.50 -1.63
CA GLU A 63 -13.41 7.48 -0.92
C GLU A 63 -13.79 8.67 -1.81
N HIS A 64 -13.01 8.94 -2.85
CA HIS A 64 -13.25 10.03 -3.81
C HIS A 64 -13.79 9.53 -5.15
N ASP A 65 -14.45 10.45 -5.88
CA ASP A 65 -14.94 10.18 -7.22
C ASP A 65 -13.78 9.91 -8.20
N ARG A 66 -14.08 9.12 -9.24
CA ARG A 66 -13.09 8.83 -10.29
C ARG A 66 -12.62 10.08 -11.05
N SER A 67 -13.42 11.14 -11.05
CA SER A 67 -13.09 12.45 -11.61
C SER A 67 -12.20 13.31 -10.71
N THR A 68 -12.04 12.95 -9.43
CA THR A 68 -11.15 13.66 -8.52
C THR A 68 -9.71 13.41 -8.91
N GLN A 69 -8.94 14.50 -9.02
CA GLN A 69 -7.51 14.46 -9.31
C GLN A 69 -6.73 14.44 -8.00
N PHE A 70 -5.58 13.78 -8.00
CA PHE A 70 -4.68 13.72 -6.84
C PHE A 70 -4.31 15.12 -6.32
N GLU A 71 -4.12 16.09 -7.23
CA GLU A 71 -3.72 17.47 -6.88
C GLU A 71 -4.79 18.21 -6.04
N ASP A 72 -6.07 17.88 -6.25
CA ASP A 72 -7.20 18.47 -5.52
C ASP A 72 -7.21 17.99 -4.05
N VAL A 73 -6.82 16.73 -3.85
CA VAL A 73 -6.79 16.09 -2.53
C VAL A 73 -5.41 16.04 -1.90
N GLU A 74 -4.35 16.52 -2.58
CA GLU A 74 -2.96 16.46 -2.12
C GLU A 74 -2.80 17.09 -0.72
N GLY A 75 -3.50 18.21 -0.48
CA GLY A 75 -3.50 18.89 0.82
C GLY A 75 -4.10 18.04 1.93
N GLY A 76 -5.26 17.41 1.68
CA GLY A 76 -5.91 16.51 2.64
C GLY A 76 -5.13 15.23 2.86
N LEU A 77 -4.59 14.64 1.78
CA LEU A 77 -3.74 13.46 1.83
C LEU A 77 -2.48 13.69 2.66
N LYS A 78 -1.90 14.90 2.60
CA LYS A 78 -0.76 15.26 3.43
C LYS A 78 -1.11 15.21 4.91
N GLU A 79 -2.24 15.78 5.30
CA GLU A 79 -2.70 15.76 6.68
C GLU A 79 -2.99 14.33 7.13
N SER A 80 -3.77 13.58 6.33
CA SER A 80 -4.05 12.17 6.59
C SER A 80 -2.78 11.31 6.65
N TRP A 81 -1.76 11.62 5.84
CA TRP A 81 -0.47 10.95 5.91
C TRP A 81 0.23 11.22 7.22
N GLU A 82 0.31 12.48 7.66
CA GLU A 82 0.95 12.81 8.94
C GLU A 82 0.23 12.13 10.12
N GLU A 83 -1.09 11.94 10.05
CA GLU A 83 -1.86 11.18 11.04
C GLU A 83 -1.62 9.66 10.92
N LEU A 84 -1.63 9.09 9.71
CA LEU A 84 -1.53 7.66 9.46
C LEU A 84 -0.12 7.12 9.69
N LYS A 85 0.90 7.88 9.28
CA LYS A 85 2.31 7.47 9.32
C LYS A 85 2.70 7.08 10.74
N ALA A 86 2.20 7.80 11.75
CA ALA A 86 2.48 7.58 13.17
C ALA A 86 3.99 7.49 13.43
N GLU A 87 4.54 6.27 13.49
CA GLU A 87 5.97 6.00 13.69
C GLU A 87 6.78 5.90 12.39
N SER A 88 6.13 5.92 11.21
CA SER A 88 6.85 5.88 9.94
C SER A 88 7.73 7.11 9.80
N ARG A 89 8.98 6.87 9.43
CA ARG A 89 10.00 7.91 9.23
C ARG A 89 9.94 8.48 7.82
N LEU A 90 9.14 7.88 6.94
CA LEU A 90 8.96 8.31 5.57
C LEU A 90 8.39 9.73 5.48
N LYS A 91 9.15 10.60 4.81
CA LYS A 91 8.73 11.98 4.54
C LYS A 91 7.56 12.03 3.56
N TRP A 92 6.72 13.04 3.73
CA TRP A 92 5.59 13.33 2.83
C TRP A 92 5.99 13.35 1.35
N GLU A 93 7.14 13.92 0.99
CA GLU A 93 7.56 14.02 -0.42
C GLU A 93 7.79 12.67 -1.09
N HIS A 94 8.19 11.66 -0.34
CA HIS A 94 8.32 10.28 -0.83
C HIS A 94 7.00 9.53 -0.71
N ALA A 95 6.28 9.73 0.40
CA ALA A 95 4.97 9.12 0.62
C ALA A 95 3.97 9.55 -0.47
N LYS A 96 3.92 10.84 -0.83
CA LYS A 96 3.02 11.35 -1.88
C LYS A 96 3.23 10.67 -3.22
N GLN A 97 4.48 10.29 -3.56
CA GLN A 97 4.77 9.57 -4.80
C GLN A 97 4.17 8.16 -4.74
N ALA A 98 4.34 7.45 -3.62
CA ALA A 98 3.73 6.14 -3.41
C ALA A 98 2.19 6.20 -3.37
N ILE A 99 1.62 7.18 -2.66
CA ILE A 99 0.17 7.43 -2.59
C ILE A 99 -0.38 7.73 -4.00
N LYS A 100 0.30 8.59 -4.78
CA LYS A 100 -0.08 8.91 -6.16
C LYS A 100 -0.04 7.67 -7.07
N ASP A 101 0.98 6.83 -6.94
CA ASP A 101 1.07 5.56 -7.66
C ASP A 101 -0.10 4.62 -7.34
N ALA A 102 -0.47 4.50 -6.06
CA ALA A 102 -1.64 3.73 -5.64
C ALA A 102 -2.94 4.35 -6.17
N TRP A 103 -3.05 5.68 -6.16
CA TRP A 103 -4.21 6.41 -6.66
C TRP A 103 -4.41 6.22 -8.17
N ASP A 104 -3.35 6.33 -8.96
CA ASP A 104 -3.41 6.20 -10.43
C ASP A 104 -3.78 4.77 -10.88
N ARG A 105 -3.47 3.78 -10.05
CA ARG A 105 -3.69 2.36 -10.35
C ARG A 105 -5.13 1.88 -10.12
N ILE A 106 -5.91 2.55 -9.27
CA ILE A 106 -7.31 2.20 -8.93
C ILE A 106 -8.29 2.89 -9.89
#